data_AF-A0A3B9U4Z0-F1
#
_entry.id   AF-A0A3B9U4Z0-F1
#
_cell.length_a   1.000
_cell.length_b   1.000
_cell.length_c   1.000
_cell.angle_alpha   90.00
_cell.angle_beta   90.00
_cell.angle_gamma   90.00
#
_symmetry.space_group_name_H-M   'P 1'
#
loop_
_entity.id
_entity.type
_entity.pdbx_description
1 polymer ?
#
loop_
_entity_poly.entity_id
_entity_poly.type
_entity_poly.pdbx_seq_one_letter_code
_entity_poly.pdbx_strand_id
1 'polypeptide(L)'
;AYSSLPFRFKAKPFIDAISNVHYAVIGFVAYALLSGEFPPLWAIIAAWSWTASMHIFSAVPDIASDKQANLTTTAVLLKEKWSLVLCTVLWVITAILFTQNFPGTILTYLAYVYPLSSLLLLIKPSVIHRVYWWFPYINGIIGLLLFWYIFLSKFNFQDLIQ
;
A
#
# COMPACT_ATOMS: atom_id res chain seq x y z
N ALA A 1 11.21 5.95 16.38
CA ALA A 1 9.94 5.44 16.97
C ALA A 1 9.59 4.02 16.51
N TYR A 2 9.64 3.70 15.21
CA TYR A 2 9.21 2.39 14.69
C TYR A 2 9.96 1.19 15.30
N SER A 3 11.29 1.22 15.30
CA SER A 3 12.13 0.13 15.81
C SER A 3 12.75 0.40 17.19
N SER A 4 12.75 1.65 17.65
CA SER A 4 13.47 2.08 18.85
C SER A 4 12.59 2.05 20.11
N LEU A 5 13.18 1.65 21.24
CA LEU A 5 12.57 1.87 22.55
C LEU A 5 12.43 3.38 22.84
N PRO A 6 11.44 3.79 23.66
CA PRO A 6 10.42 2.96 24.33
C PRO A 6 9.22 2.58 23.43
N PHE A 7 9.12 3.16 22.23
CA PHE A 7 7.91 3.07 21.42
C PHE A 7 7.75 1.73 20.68
N ARG A 8 8.81 1.30 19.97
CA ARG A 8 8.91 0.05 19.18
C ARG A 8 7.59 -0.33 18.49
N PHE A 9 7.05 0.58 17.68
CA PHE A 9 5.73 0.42 17.04
C PHE A 9 5.56 -0.87 16.26
N LYS A 10 6.63 -1.40 15.65
CA LYS A 10 6.61 -2.69 14.95
C LYS A 10 6.15 -3.87 15.81
N ALA A 11 6.20 -3.76 17.14
CA ALA A 11 5.78 -4.79 18.08
C ALA A 11 4.40 -4.54 18.70
N LYS A 12 3.65 -3.55 18.21
CA LYS A 12 2.34 -3.17 18.73
C LYS A 12 1.29 -3.40 17.63
N PRO A 13 0.30 -4.28 17.84
CA PRO A 13 -0.75 -4.51 16.84
C PRO A 13 -1.49 -3.22 16.50
N PHE A 14 -1.93 -3.13 15.25
CA PHE A 14 -2.48 -1.97 14.55
C PHE A 14 -1.52 -0.80 14.41
N ILE A 15 -0.76 -0.45 15.45
CA ILE A 15 0.21 0.66 15.40
C ILE A 15 1.33 0.35 14.41
N ASP A 16 1.77 -0.91 14.33
CA ASP A 16 2.68 -1.37 13.29
C ASP A 16 2.17 -0.95 11.91
N ALA A 17 0.93 -1.31 11.55
CA ALA A 17 0.32 -0.96 10.26
C ALA A 17 0.09 0.55 10.07
N ILE A 18 -0.50 1.24 11.06
CA ILE A 18 -0.81 2.68 11.00
C ILE A 18 0.46 3.50 10.75
N SER A 19 1.57 3.10 11.38
CA SER A 19 2.83 3.83 11.29
C SER A 19 3.47 3.80 9.90
N ASN A 20 3.02 2.93 8.99
CA ASN A 20 3.57 2.80 7.63
C ASN A 20 3.18 3.94 6.66
N VAL A 21 2.34 4.88 7.11
CA VAL A 21 2.06 6.12 6.36
C VAL A 21 3.33 6.86 5.92
N HIS A 22 4.43 6.70 6.68
CA HIS A 22 5.71 7.34 6.41
C HIS A 22 6.25 7.03 5.00
N TYR A 23 5.90 5.89 4.41
CA TYR A 23 6.27 5.57 3.03
C TYR A 23 5.65 6.52 1.99
N ALA A 24 4.48 7.12 2.29
CA ALA A 24 3.83 8.09 1.42
C ALA A 24 4.23 9.55 1.69
N VAL A 25 4.88 9.82 2.83
CA VAL A 25 5.21 11.20 3.27
C VAL A 25 6.10 11.92 2.27
N ILE A 26 7.06 11.24 1.65
CA ILE A 26 7.92 11.86 0.62
C ILE A 26 7.07 12.41 -0.54
N GLY A 27 6.06 11.65 -0.97
CA GLY A 27 5.11 12.10 -2.00
C GLY A 27 4.26 13.29 -1.54
N PHE A 28 3.81 13.29 -0.29
CA PHE A 28 3.04 14.41 0.27
C PHE A 28 3.86 15.70 0.36
N VAL A 29 5.11 15.60 0.79
CA VAL A 29 6.04 16.73 0.86
C VAL A 29 6.32 17.26 -0.54
N ALA A 30 6.61 16.38 -1.51
CA ALA A 30 6.82 16.78 -2.90
C ALA A 30 5.59 17.49 -3.48
N TYR A 31 4.39 16.96 -3.24
CA TYR A 31 3.14 17.61 -3.65
C TYR A 31 3.03 19.01 -3.05
N ALA A 32 3.19 19.15 -1.73
CA ALA A 32 3.06 20.43 -1.05
C ALA A 32 4.10 21.47 -1.51
N LEU A 33 5.33 21.06 -1.77
CA LEU A 33 6.38 21.93 -2.30
C LEU A 33 6.08 22.41 -3.73
N LEU A 34 5.43 21.59 -4.55
CA LEU A 34 5.16 21.89 -5.96
C LEU A 34 3.82 22.60 -6.20
N SER A 35 2.79 22.30 -5.39
CA SER A 35 1.45 22.89 -5.52
C SER A 35 1.23 24.08 -4.61
N GLY A 36 2.01 24.23 -3.54
CA GLY A 36 1.77 25.20 -2.47
C GLY A 36 0.64 24.79 -1.50
N GLU A 37 0.07 23.60 -1.66
CA GLU A 37 -1.07 23.11 -0.86
C GLU A 37 -0.82 21.69 -0.35
N PHE A 38 -1.40 21.34 0.79
CA PHE A 38 -1.36 19.95 1.25
C PHE A 38 -2.13 19.03 0.31
N PRO A 39 -1.72 17.75 0.15
CA PRO A 39 -2.49 16.78 -0.60
C PRO A 39 -3.93 16.71 -0.10
N PRO A 40 -4.92 16.55 -0.99
CA PRO A 40 -6.30 16.44 -0.57
C PRO A 40 -6.48 15.21 0.34
N LEU A 41 -7.37 15.33 1.32
CA LEU A 41 -7.54 14.31 2.37
C LEU A 41 -7.79 12.91 1.82
N TRP A 42 -8.54 12.78 0.71
CA TRP A 42 -8.80 11.49 0.08
C TRP A 42 -7.50 10.81 -0.38
N ALA A 43 -6.52 11.58 -0.88
CA ALA A 43 -5.24 11.04 -1.37
C ALA A 43 -4.39 10.54 -0.20
N ILE A 44 -4.43 11.27 0.92
CA ILE A 44 -3.78 10.87 2.17
C ILE A 44 -4.38 9.56 2.67
N ILE A 45 -5.72 9.46 2.74
CA ILE A 45 -6.41 8.24 3.19
C ILE A 45 -6.13 7.07 2.25
N ALA A 46 -6.14 7.27 0.94
CA ALA A 46 -5.85 6.22 -0.04
C ALA A 46 -4.41 5.70 0.12
N ALA A 47 -3.42 6.60 0.16
CA ALA A 47 -2.02 6.21 0.32
C ALA A 47 -1.74 5.56 1.69
N TRP A 48 -2.37 6.06 2.76
CA TRP A 48 -2.31 5.45 4.07
C TRP A 48 -2.90 4.04 4.09
N SER A 49 -4.10 3.87 3.53
CA SER A 49 -4.77 2.57 3.50
C SER A 49 -3.96 1.56 2.69
N TRP A 50 -3.40 1.98 1.55
CA TRP A 50 -2.55 1.13 0.73
C TRP A 50 -1.26 0.71 1.46
N THR A 51 -0.55 1.66 2.08
CA THR A 51 0.71 1.39 2.80
C THR A 51 0.49 0.53 4.04
N ALA A 52 -0.57 0.78 4.81
CA ALA A 52 -0.95 -0.05 5.95
C ALA A 52 -1.29 -1.48 5.51
N SER A 53 -2.04 -1.63 4.42
CA SER A 53 -2.40 -2.94 3.87
C SER A 53 -1.19 -3.70 3.35
N MET A 54 -0.28 -3.04 2.60
CA MET A 54 0.98 -3.68 2.16
C MET A 54 1.84 -4.15 3.33
N HIS A 55 1.93 -3.38 4.42
CA HIS A 55 2.66 -3.78 5.63
C HIS A 55 2.05 -5.02 6.28
N ILE A 56 0.72 -5.04 6.47
CA ILE A 56 0.02 -6.20 7.05
C ILE A 56 0.21 -7.41 6.13
N PHE A 57 0.03 -7.23 4.83
CA PHE A 57 0.17 -8.29 3.84
C PHE A 57 1.58 -8.91 3.86
N SER A 58 2.62 -8.08 3.91
CA SER A 58 4.00 -8.56 3.99
C SER A 58 4.33 -9.28 5.28
N ALA A 59 3.61 -9.00 6.36
CA ALA A 59 3.80 -9.67 7.65
C ALA A 59 3.07 -11.02 7.74
N VAL A 60 2.16 -11.35 6.81
CA VAL A 60 1.41 -12.63 6.83
C VAL A 60 2.35 -13.84 6.68
N PRO A 61 3.28 -13.90 5.71
CA PRO A 61 4.26 -14.98 5.63
C PRO A 61 5.13 -15.15 6.89
N ASP A 62 5.32 -14.07 7.65
CA ASP A 62 6.25 -14.00 8.77
C ASP A 62 5.62 -14.31 10.13
N ILE A 63 4.31 -14.58 10.20
CA ILE A 63 3.57 -14.83 11.47
C ILE A 63 4.29 -15.82 12.39
N ALA A 64 4.78 -16.94 11.85
CA ALA A 64 5.44 -17.97 12.65
C ALA A 64 6.81 -17.49 13.18
N SER A 65 7.57 -16.76 12.36
CA SER A 65 8.87 -16.19 12.70
C SER A 65 8.74 -15.08 13.74
N ASP A 66 7.82 -14.14 13.51
CA ASP A 66 7.51 -13.03 14.42
C ASP A 66 7.07 -13.54 15.79
N LYS A 67 6.24 -14.58 15.82
CA LYS A 67 5.81 -15.22 17.07
C LYS A 67 7.00 -15.85 17.82
N GLN A 68 7.93 -16.51 17.13
CA GLN A 68 9.15 -17.06 17.74
C GLN A 68 10.06 -15.96 18.28
N ALA A 69 10.08 -14.79 17.64
CA ALA A 69 10.83 -13.62 18.07
C ALA A 69 10.13 -12.80 19.19
N ASN A 70 9.02 -13.29 19.76
CA ASN A 70 8.19 -12.58 20.74
C ASN A 70 7.70 -11.21 20.25
N LEU A 71 7.39 -11.10 18.95
CA LEU A 71 6.76 -9.93 18.35
C LEU A 71 5.26 -10.17 18.18
N THR A 72 4.45 -9.22 18.63
CA THR A 72 2.99 -9.23 18.42
C THR A 72 2.65 -8.17 17.37
N THR A 73 2.84 -8.49 16.10
CA THR A 73 2.40 -7.65 14.97
C THR A 73 0.89 -7.73 14.76
N THR A 74 0.32 -6.88 13.91
CA THR A 74 -1.08 -7.02 13.47
C THR A 74 -1.34 -8.42 12.91
N ALA A 75 -0.41 -8.93 12.08
CA ALA A 75 -0.56 -10.22 11.44
C ALA A 75 -0.52 -11.38 12.45
N VAL A 76 0.35 -11.30 13.47
CA VAL A 76 0.39 -12.29 14.55
C VAL A 76 -0.90 -12.30 15.36
N LEU A 77 -1.44 -11.12 15.70
CA LEU A 77 -2.70 -11.00 16.45
C LEU A 77 -3.89 -11.55 15.66
N LEU A 78 -4.06 -11.09 14.42
CA LEU A 78 -5.22 -11.40 13.58
C LEU A 78 -5.13 -12.79 12.93
N LYS A 79 -3.92 -13.34 12.78
CA LYS A 79 -3.61 -14.53 11.99
C LYS A 79 -3.90 -14.31 10.51
N GLU A 80 -3.54 -15.29 9.68
CA GLU A 80 -3.58 -15.20 8.22
C GLU A 80 -4.92 -14.70 7.65
N LYS A 81 -6.03 -15.39 7.97
CA LYS A 81 -7.35 -15.10 7.39
C LYS A 81 -7.81 -13.67 7.66
N TRP A 82 -7.79 -13.22 8.91
CA TRP A 82 -8.28 -11.89 9.26
C TRP A 82 -7.32 -10.77 8.84
N SER A 83 -6.02 -11.08 8.75
CA SER A 83 -5.04 -10.15 8.15
C SER A 83 -5.38 -9.90 6.68
N LEU A 84 -5.63 -10.96 5.90
CA LEU A 84 -6.02 -10.82 4.50
C LEU A 84 -7.37 -10.12 4.30
N VAL A 85 -8.34 -10.35 5.19
CA VAL A 85 -9.62 -9.61 5.19
C VAL A 85 -9.36 -8.12 5.41
N LEU A 86 -8.55 -7.77 6.41
CA LEU A 86 -8.21 -6.38 6.69
C LEU A 86 -7.45 -5.74 5.52
N CYS A 87 -6.48 -6.44 4.93
CA CYS A 87 -5.79 -5.98 3.72
C CYS A 87 -6.76 -5.70 2.58
N THR A 88 -7.70 -6.62 2.36
CA THR A 88 -8.73 -6.47 1.32
C THR A 88 -9.57 -5.23 1.55
N VAL A 89 -10.05 -5.01 2.79
CA VAL A 89 -10.85 -3.83 3.13
C VAL A 89 -10.08 -2.53 2.86
N LEU A 90 -8.84 -2.44 3.33
CA LEU A 90 -8.00 -1.24 3.15
C LEU A 90 -7.65 -0.98 1.67
N TRP A 91 -7.38 -2.03 0.89
CA TRP A 91 -7.15 -1.89 -0.54
C TRP A 91 -8.42 -1.58 -1.34
N VAL A 92 -9.59 -2.07 -0.90
CA VAL A 92 -10.88 -1.66 -1.47
C VAL A 92 -11.13 -0.18 -1.20
N ILE A 93 -10.85 0.33 0.00
CA ILE A 93 -10.93 1.77 0.31
C ILE A 93 -10.04 2.56 -0.66
N THR A 94 -8.80 2.11 -0.86
CA THR A 94 -7.88 2.72 -1.83
C THR A 94 -8.50 2.74 -3.23
N ALA A 95 -8.97 1.59 -3.73
CA ALA A 95 -9.56 1.48 -5.06
C ALA A 95 -10.80 2.36 -5.24
N ILE A 96 -11.69 2.42 -4.25
CA ILE A 96 -12.89 3.27 -4.29
C ILE A 96 -12.50 4.75 -4.38
N LEU A 97 -11.53 5.21 -3.58
CA LEU A 97 -11.09 6.61 -3.60
C LEU A 97 -10.46 6.98 -4.96
N PHE A 98 -9.72 6.06 -5.58
CA PHE A 98 -9.22 6.26 -6.95
C PHE A 98 -10.36 6.29 -7.98
N THR A 99 -11.33 5.37 -7.90
CA THR A 99 -12.49 5.35 -8.80
C THR A 99 -13.30 6.65 -8.73
N GLN A 100 -13.49 7.21 -7.53
CA GLN A 100 -14.24 8.45 -7.33
C GLN A 100 -13.55 9.68 -7.89
N ASN A 101 -12.21 9.74 -7.81
CA ASN A 101 -11.43 10.92 -8.20
C ASN A 101 -10.87 10.82 -9.63
N PHE A 102 -10.71 9.61 -10.17
CA PHE A 102 -10.17 9.36 -11.52
C PHE A 102 -10.94 8.25 -12.26
N PRO A 103 -12.27 8.40 -12.42
CA PRO A 103 -13.11 7.36 -13.02
C PRO A 103 -12.64 7.00 -14.44
N GLY A 104 -12.55 5.70 -14.74
CA GLY A 104 -12.19 5.19 -16.07
C GLY A 104 -10.74 5.39 -16.49
N THR A 105 -9.87 5.88 -15.59
CA THR A 105 -8.43 6.05 -15.88
C THR A 105 -7.63 4.79 -15.57
N ILE A 106 -6.41 4.71 -16.12
CA ILE A 106 -5.45 3.65 -15.78
C ILE A 106 -5.18 3.58 -14.26
N LEU A 107 -5.17 4.72 -13.56
CA LEU A 107 -4.94 4.79 -12.11
C LEU A 107 -5.95 3.94 -11.35
N THR A 108 -7.22 4.05 -11.73
CA THR A 108 -8.31 3.27 -11.14
C THR A 108 -8.12 1.77 -11.37
N TYR A 109 -7.81 1.36 -12.60
CA TYR A 109 -7.59 -0.06 -12.91
C TYR A 109 -6.38 -0.64 -12.17
N LEU A 110 -5.28 0.12 -12.06
CA LEU A 110 -4.10 -0.30 -11.30
C LEU A 110 -4.40 -0.43 -9.81
N ALA A 111 -5.25 0.44 -9.23
CA ALA A 111 -5.64 0.34 -7.83
C ALA A 111 -6.43 -0.95 -7.50
N TYR A 112 -7.21 -1.49 -8.46
CA TYR A 112 -7.96 -2.73 -8.28
C TYR A 112 -7.10 -4.01 -8.30
N VAL A 113 -5.85 -3.95 -8.76
CA VAL A 113 -4.93 -5.10 -8.75
C VAL A 113 -4.75 -5.64 -7.32
N TYR A 114 -4.64 -4.74 -6.34
CA TYR A 114 -4.37 -5.08 -4.95
C TYR A 114 -5.53 -5.80 -4.25
N PRO A 115 -6.76 -5.26 -4.18
CA PRO A 115 -7.86 -5.96 -3.52
C PRO A 115 -8.24 -7.25 -4.24
N LEU A 116 -8.09 -7.33 -5.56
CA LEU A 116 -8.28 -8.59 -6.29
C LEU A 116 -7.25 -9.64 -5.89
N SER A 117 -5.99 -9.24 -5.73
CA SER A 117 -4.93 -10.12 -5.28
C SER A 117 -5.21 -10.68 -3.88
N SER A 118 -5.60 -9.84 -2.92
CA SER A 118 -5.93 -10.33 -1.56
C SER A 118 -7.20 -11.19 -1.53
N LEU A 119 -8.22 -10.89 -2.32
CA LEU A 119 -9.42 -11.73 -2.46
C LEU A 119 -9.08 -13.11 -3.01
N LEU A 120 -8.24 -13.19 -4.04
CA LEU A 120 -7.79 -14.46 -4.60
C LEU A 120 -6.98 -15.28 -3.57
N LEU A 121 -6.17 -14.62 -2.76
CA LEU A 121 -5.42 -15.26 -1.68
C LEU A 121 -6.30 -15.71 -0.51
N LEU A 122 -7.42 -15.03 -0.24
CA LEU A 122 -8.44 -15.52 0.70
C LEU A 122 -9.08 -16.83 0.22
N ILE A 123 -9.23 -17.00 -1.09
CA ILE A 123 -9.77 -18.24 -1.69
C ILE A 123 -8.70 -19.34 -1.74
N LYS A 124 -7.43 -18.98 -1.99
CA LYS A 124 -6.30 -19.91 -2.06
C LYS A 124 -5.15 -19.50 -1.12
N PRO A 125 -5.27 -19.70 0.19
CA PRO A 125 -4.24 -19.26 1.13
C PRO A 125 -2.91 -20.02 0.99
N SER A 126 -2.95 -21.27 0.50
CA SER A 126 -1.76 -22.12 0.34
C SER A 126 -0.67 -21.55 -0.57
N VAL A 127 -0.98 -20.55 -1.40
CA VAL A 127 -0.01 -19.92 -2.31
C VAL A 127 0.51 -18.58 -1.82
N ILE A 128 0.07 -18.07 -0.66
CA ILE A 128 0.46 -16.74 -0.14
C ILE A 128 1.98 -16.56 -0.13
N HIS A 129 2.72 -17.52 0.44
CA HIS A 129 4.18 -17.46 0.50
C HIS A 129 4.84 -17.34 -0.87
N ARG A 130 4.28 -17.97 -1.91
CA ARG A 130 4.80 -17.88 -3.27
C ARG A 130 4.42 -16.57 -3.94
N VAL A 131 3.17 -16.14 -3.79
CA VAL A 131 2.62 -14.93 -4.41
C VAL A 131 3.25 -13.67 -3.81
N TYR A 132 3.55 -13.67 -2.51
CA TYR A 132 4.23 -12.56 -1.83
C TYR A 132 5.49 -12.09 -2.57
N TRP A 133 6.32 -13.01 -3.05
CA TRP A 133 7.56 -12.67 -3.77
C TRP A 133 7.35 -12.01 -5.14
N TRP A 134 6.13 -12.01 -5.67
CA TRP A 134 5.79 -11.27 -6.88
C TRP A 134 5.42 -9.81 -6.61
N PHE A 135 5.04 -9.45 -5.37
CA PHE A 135 4.63 -8.08 -5.04
C PHE A 135 5.71 -7.02 -5.27
N PRO A 136 7.02 -7.26 -5.06
CA PRO A 136 8.05 -6.32 -5.48
C PRO A 136 8.00 -5.98 -6.98
N TYR A 137 7.80 -6.98 -7.84
CA TYR A 137 7.66 -6.79 -9.28
C TYR A 137 6.35 -6.09 -9.64
N ILE A 138 5.24 -6.48 -9.01
CA ILE A 138 3.93 -5.83 -9.20
C ILE A 138 4.03 -4.35 -8.83
N ASN A 139 4.58 -4.04 -7.65
CA ASN A 139 4.74 -2.66 -7.17
C ASN A 139 5.69 -1.86 -8.07
N GLY A 140 6.79 -2.47 -8.53
CA GLY A 140 7.71 -1.84 -9.46
C GLY A 140 7.08 -1.51 -10.81
N ILE A 141 6.35 -2.47 -11.40
CA ILE A 141 5.65 -2.28 -12.68
C ILE A 141 4.55 -1.24 -12.55
N ILE A 142 3.71 -1.33 -11.51
CA ILE A 142 2.65 -0.35 -11.26
C ILE A 142 3.27 1.04 -11.04
N GLY A 143 4.32 1.16 -10.24
CA GLY A 143 5.04 2.42 -10.04
C GLY A 143 5.60 3.01 -11.33
N LEU A 144 6.19 2.17 -12.20
CA LEU A 144 6.69 2.60 -13.50
C LEU A 144 5.57 3.08 -14.43
N LEU A 145 4.44 2.36 -14.48
CA LEU A 145 3.27 2.75 -15.27
C LEU A 145 2.67 4.06 -14.76
N LEU A 146 2.57 4.24 -13.44
CA LEU A 146 2.11 5.48 -12.82
C LEU A 146 3.02 6.66 -13.19
N PHE A 147 4.34 6.46 -13.09
CA PHE A 147 5.32 7.48 -13.47
C PHE A 147 5.13 7.92 -14.93
N TRP A 148 5.10 6.97 -15.87
CA TRP A 148 4.96 7.29 -17.30
C TRP A 148 3.60 7.90 -17.62
N TYR A 149 2.52 7.43 -17.00
CA TYR A 149 1.21 8.03 -17.17
C TYR A 149 1.20 9.50 -16.75
N ILE A 150 1.76 9.82 -15.57
CA ILE A 150 1.85 11.20 -15.08
C ILE A 150 2.75 12.04 -15.99
N PHE A 151 3.92 11.50 -16.36
CA PHE A 151 4.88 12.19 -17.23
C PHE A 151 4.23 12.56 -18.57
N LEU A 152 3.64 11.59 -19.28
CA LEU A 152 3.00 11.81 -20.57
C LEU A 152 1.73 12.67 -20.47
N SER A 153 1.02 12.66 -19.34
CA SER A 153 -0.14 13.52 -19.12
C SER A 153 0.20 14.99 -18.93
N LYS A 154 1.43 15.29 -18.50
CA LYS A 154 1.90 16.66 -18.22
C LYS A 154 2.80 17.22 -19.30
N PHE A 155 3.56 16.37 -19.99
CA PHE A 155 4.48 16.78 -21.04
C PHE A 155 3.94 16.30 -22.38
N ASN A 156 3.44 17.23 -23.20
CA ASN A 156 3.13 16.92 -24.58
C ASN A 156 4.45 16.70 -25.31
N PHE A 157 4.53 15.68 -26.19
CA PHE A 157 5.76 15.37 -26.93
C PHE A 157 6.28 16.55 -27.77
N GLN A 158 5.40 17.49 -28.11
CA GLN A 158 5.74 18.74 -28.81
C GLN A 158 6.53 19.73 -27.93
N ASP A 159 6.37 19.72 -26.60
CA ASP A 159 7.07 20.59 -25.67
C ASP A 159 8.53 20.13 -25.41
N LEU A 160 8.87 18.90 -25.81
CA LEU A 160 10.20 18.28 -25.62
C LEU A 160 11.13 18.44 -26.84
N ILE A 161 10.60 18.92 -27.98
CA ILE A 161 11.33 19.06 -29.26
C ILE A 161 11.58 20.54 -29.60
N GLN A 162 11.11 21.48 -28.78
CA GLN A 162 11.46 22.91 -28.83
C GLN A 162 12.54 23.23 -27.80
#